data_AF-A0A0Q3T397-F1
#
_entry.id   AF-A0A0Q3T397-F1
#
_cell.length_a   1.000
_cell.length_b   1.000
_cell.length_c   1.000
_cell.angle_alpha   90.00
_cell.angle_beta   90.00
_cell.angle_gamma   90.00
#
_symmetry.space_group_name_H-M   'P 1'
#
loop_
_entity.id
_entity.type
_entity.pdbx_description
1 polymer ?
#
loop_
_entity_poly.entity_id
_entity_poly.type
_entity_poly.pdbx_seq_one_letter_code
_entity_poly.pdbx_strand_id
1 'polypeptide(L)'
;MGKHYDDQWKQLQQFQPPSYEKDQIKQRIWQTIREEPVKKLPRIFPPLKGLVTTCLLILICGSFLWLIFQQSGEPQTAANPSIDYENFSWGLEDVYSKKADEGLELFQEKQSVPVGTVKEVTEEEMKTITAKLPMFVEKELEHFPYPTTMYIEHVKMMDTVQRYHFFIPDKEKWIYFTFDYPKLEYAEIFHAMSTLTFDGKKPYSHDEQLYVNHGYGSMLFPVGLKPYSITSYKEIYYWDEGSDKAYSKYIETILSSRGWERKAFGGKSHTFVSVDGNEVVSITWNGKELIYEFDYPNSEE
;
A
#
# COMPACT_ATOMS: atom_id res chain seq x y z
N MET A 1 9.20 6.35 38.15
CA MET A 1 8.84 6.46 36.73
C MET A 1 8.83 5.05 36.15
N GLY A 2 7.75 4.44 35.66
CA GLY A 2 6.36 4.86 35.54
C GLY A 2 5.52 3.67 35.07
N LYS A 3 5.24 2.70 35.95
CA LYS A 3 4.31 1.57 35.69
C LYS A 3 2.93 2.03 35.18
N HIS A 4 2.54 3.25 35.54
CA HIS A 4 1.29 3.87 35.13
C HIS A 4 1.19 4.15 33.61
N TYR A 5 2.31 4.30 32.91
CA TYR A 5 2.33 4.52 31.45
C TYR A 5 2.20 3.22 30.66
N ASP A 6 2.76 2.11 31.17
CA ASP A 6 2.62 0.78 30.54
C ASP A 6 1.17 0.27 30.58
N ASP A 7 0.46 0.53 31.67
CA ASP A 7 -0.94 0.11 31.81
C ASP A 7 -1.88 0.92 30.91
N GLN A 8 -1.60 2.21 30.69
CA GLN A 8 -2.33 3.04 29.72
C GLN A 8 -2.04 2.60 28.27
N TRP A 9 -0.81 2.20 27.97
CA TRP A 9 -0.44 1.69 26.66
C TRP A 9 -1.14 0.35 26.34
N LYS A 10 -1.20 -0.55 27.33
CA LYS A 10 -1.98 -1.81 27.19
C LYS A 10 -3.48 -1.56 27.05
N GLN A 11 -4.04 -0.56 27.72
CA GLN A 11 -5.44 -0.18 27.56
C GLN A 11 -5.74 0.36 26.15
N LEU A 12 -4.81 1.13 25.56
CA LEU A 12 -4.94 1.63 24.18
C LEU A 12 -4.86 0.49 23.14
N GLN A 13 -4.02 -0.52 23.37
CA GLN A 13 -3.94 -1.70 22.49
C GLN A 13 -5.18 -2.60 22.55
N GLN A 14 -5.91 -2.57 23.67
CA GLN A 14 -7.15 -3.33 23.86
C GLN A 14 -8.40 -2.58 23.38
N PHE A 15 -8.25 -1.32 23.01
CA PHE A 15 -9.36 -0.49 22.56
C PHE A 15 -9.62 -0.74 21.07
N GLN A 16 -10.61 -1.59 20.75
CA GLN A 16 -11.22 -1.60 19.42
C GLN A 16 -12.21 -0.43 19.35
N PRO A 17 -11.94 0.64 18.57
CA PRO A 17 -12.84 1.77 18.52
C PRO A 17 -14.18 1.33 17.92
N PRO A 18 -15.32 1.76 18.48
CA PRO A 18 -16.61 1.64 17.83
C PRO A 18 -16.56 2.25 16.43
N SER A 19 -17.37 1.75 15.49
CA SER A 19 -17.35 2.15 14.06
C SER A 19 -17.35 3.67 13.84
N TYR A 20 -18.02 4.44 14.69
CA TYR A 20 -18.09 5.90 14.63
C TYR A 20 -16.76 6.62 14.93
N GLU A 21 -15.92 6.08 15.83
CA GLU A 21 -14.60 6.66 16.13
C GLU A 21 -13.55 6.29 15.07
N LYS A 22 -13.74 5.16 14.37
CA LYS A 22 -12.91 4.82 13.20
C LYS A 22 -13.05 5.86 12.09
N ASP A 23 -14.24 6.43 11.92
CA ASP A 23 -14.46 7.44 10.88
C ASP A 23 -13.85 8.80 11.24
N GLN A 24 -13.80 9.17 12.52
CA GLN A 24 -13.04 10.36 12.95
C GLN A 24 -11.53 10.19 12.81
N ILE A 25 -11.00 8.99 13.08
CA ILE A 25 -9.58 8.67 12.87
C ILE A 25 -9.26 8.70 11.37
N LYS A 26 -10.13 8.15 10.51
CA LYS A 26 -10.00 8.26 9.05
C LYS A 26 -9.97 9.72 8.59
N GLN A 27 -10.86 10.57 9.09
CA GLN A 27 -10.89 11.99 8.73
C GLN A 27 -9.60 12.72 9.13
N ARG A 28 -9.05 12.49 10.34
CA ARG A 28 -7.77 13.09 10.75
C ARG A 28 -6.59 12.63 9.91
N ILE A 29 -6.55 11.34 9.57
CA ILE A 29 -5.50 10.77 8.70
C ILE A 29 -5.60 11.39 7.31
N TRP A 30 -6.83 11.53 6.80
CA TRP A 30 -7.06 12.11 5.49
C TRP A 30 -6.69 13.61 5.42
N GLN A 31 -6.97 14.37 6.48
CA GLN A 31 -6.51 15.76 6.62
C GLN A 31 -4.97 15.87 6.64
N THR A 32 -4.27 14.95 7.31
CA THR A 32 -2.80 14.96 7.34
C THR A 32 -2.14 14.53 6.03
N ILE A 33 -2.84 13.77 5.18
CA ILE A 33 -2.39 13.43 3.82
C ILE A 33 -2.53 14.61 2.85
N ARG A 34 -3.49 15.51 3.11
CA ARG A 34 -3.78 16.69 2.27
C ARG A 34 -2.94 17.92 2.56
N GLU A 35 -2.21 17.96 3.67
CA GLU A 35 -1.27 19.05 3.90
C GLU A 35 -0.12 18.94 2.89
N GLU A 36 -0.17 19.79 1.86
CA GLU A 36 0.95 20.00 0.95
C GLU A 36 2.23 20.28 1.78
N PRO A 37 3.40 19.76 1.36
CA PRO A 37 4.65 20.14 1.99
C PRO A 37 4.84 21.64 1.82
N VAL A 38 4.64 22.40 2.91
CA VAL A 38 4.93 23.83 2.97
C VAL A 38 6.35 24.03 2.46
N LYS A 39 6.48 24.62 1.26
CA LYS A 39 7.75 25.01 0.65
C LYS A 39 8.45 26.00 1.58
N LYS A 40 9.28 25.49 2.49
CA LYS A 40 10.19 26.33 3.27
C LYS A 40 11.30 26.80 2.33
N LEU A 41 11.30 28.10 2.02
CA LEU A 41 12.40 28.77 1.33
C LEU A 41 13.73 28.49 2.05
N PRO A 42 14.83 28.25 1.32
CA PRO A 42 16.14 28.05 1.92
C PRO A 42 16.66 29.39 2.45
N ARG A 43 16.75 29.54 3.78
CA ARG A 43 17.60 30.58 4.38
C ARG A 43 19.05 30.17 4.20
N ILE A 44 19.69 30.77 3.21
CA ILE A 44 21.14 30.77 3.02
C ILE A 44 21.73 31.66 4.13
N PHE A 45 22.47 31.06 5.08
CA PHE A 45 23.73 31.54 5.68
C PHE A 45 24.10 30.62 6.86
N PRO A 46 25.20 29.83 6.79
CA PRO A 46 25.68 29.07 7.93
C PRO A 46 26.49 29.97 8.88
N PRO A 47 26.30 29.88 10.22
CA PRO A 47 27.18 30.54 11.16
C PRO A 47 28.54 29.84 11.19
N LEU A 48 29.61 30.62 11.07
CA LEU A 48 31.03 30.24 10.97
C LEU A 48 31.58 29.36 12.13
N LYS A 49 30.76 29.02 13.13
CA LYS A 49 31.12 28.12 14.24
C LYS A 49 30.89 26.63 13.93
N GLY A 50 30.21 26.31 12.83
CA GLY A 50 29.89 24.92 12.43
C GLY A 50 30.99 24.16 11.67
N LEU A 51 32.06 24.85 11.24
CA LEU A 51 33.15 24.26 10.45
C LEU A 51 34.10 23.37 11.29
N VAL A 52 34.27 23.70 12.57
CA VAL A 52 35.14 22.92 13.46
C VAL A 52 34.45 21.63 13.92
N THR A 53 33.13 21.68 14.14
CA THR A 53 32.33 20.51 14.52
C THR A 53 32.11 19.54 13.34
N THR A 54 32.00 20.02 12.10
CA THR A 54 31.92 19.15 10.92
C THR A 54 33.21 18.40 10.64
N CYS A 55 34.38 19.01 10.85
CA CYS A 55 35.67 18.32 10.73
C CYS A 55 35.88 17.21 11.78
N LEU A 56 35.42 17.44 13.02
CA LEU A 56 35.43 16.41 14.08
C LEU A 56 34.48 15.24 13.75
N LEU A 57 33.31 15.54 13.20
CA LEU A 57 32.31 14.54 12.85
C LEU A 57 32.76 13.67 11.66
N ILE A 58 33.44 14.26 10.66
CA ILE A 58 34.03 13.52 9.53
C ILE A 58 35.16 12.60 10.00
N LEU A 59 35.99 13.02 10.97
CA LEU A 59 37.05 12.17 11.53
C LEU A 59 36.51 11.00 12.34
N ILE A 60 35.41 11.18 13.09
CA ILE A 60 34.76 10.11 13.86
C ILE A 60 34.00 9.15 12.93
N CYS A 61 33.30 9.66 11.92
CA CYS A 61 32.62 8.81 10.94
C CYS A 61 33.61 8.06 10.04
N GLY A 62 34.74 8.67 9.68
CA GLY A 62 35.79 8.04 8.90
C GLY A 62 36.48 6.88 9.63
N SER A 63 36.70 6.99 10.95
CA SER A 63 37.27 5.89 11.74
C SER A 63 36.27 4.76 11.97
N PHE A 64 34.97 5.05 12.10
CA PHE A 64 33.92 4.04 12.14
C PHE A 64 33.75 3.29 10.80
N LEU A 65 33.83 3.98 9.66
CA LEU A 65 33.79 3.35 8.34
C LEU A 65 35.00 2.42 8.12
N TRP A 66 36.18 2.79 8.62
CA TRP A 66 37.37 1.93 8.54
C TRP A 66 37.25 0.67 9.41
N LEU A 67 36.64 0.78 10.60
CA LEU A 67 36.34 -0.36 11.48
C LEU A 67 35.31 -1.32 10.87
N ILE A 68 34.29 -0.79 10.15
CA ILE A 68 33.30 -1.60 9.42
C ILE A 68 33.96 -2.34 8.25
N PHE A 69 34.91 -1.72 7.54
CA PHE A 69 35.63 -2.40 6.46
C PHE A 69 36.64 -3.46 6.96
N GLN A 70 37.22 -3.29 8.16
CA GLN A 70 38.15 -4.27 8.74
C GLN A 70 37.49 -5.52 9.33
N GLN A 71 36.16 -5.53 9.52
CA GLN A 71 35.40 -6.73 9.90
C GLN A 71 34.83 -7.54 8.73
N SER A 72 35.12 -7.16 7.48
CA SER A 72 34.66 -7.89 6.28
C SER A 72 35.48 -9.16 5.95
N GLY A 73 36.18 -9.73 6.93
CA GLY A 73 36.97 -10.94 6.76
C GLY A 73 36.63 -12.00 7.81
N GLU A 74 35.58 -12.79 7.56
CA GLU A 74 35.59 -14.27 7.59
C GLU A 74 34.20 -14.85 7.29
N PRO A 75 34.12 -16.01 6.59
CA PRO A 75 32.88 -16.57 6.11
C PRO A 75 32.14 -17.30 7.23
N GLN A 76 30.99 -16.77 7.68
CA GLN A 76 30.12 -17.50 8.58
C GLN A 76 29.23 -18.46 7.78
N THR A 77 29.62 -19.74 7.81
CA THR A 77 28.76 -20.88 7.52
C THR A 77 27.63 -20.95 8.56
N ALA A 78 26.43 -20.55 8.16
CA ALA A 78 25.19 -20.99 8.80
C ALA A 78 24.22 -21.34 7.66
N ALA A 79 23.85 -22.62 7.61
CA ALA A 79 22.84 -23.13 6.70
C ALA A 79 21.50 -22.44 7.00
N ASN A 80 21.12 -21.47 6.16
CA ASN A 80 19.73 -21.03 6.07
C ASN A 80 19.06 -21.86 4.99
N PRO A 81 17.93 -22.53 5.28
CA PRO A 81 17.25 -23.36 4.30
C PRO A 81 16.87 -22.46 3.11
N SER A 82 17.46 -22.82 1.98
CA SER A 82 17.15 -22.31 0.66
C SER A 82 15.64 -22.35 0.46
N ILE A 83 15.03 -21.19 0.22
CA ILE A 83 13.74 -21.20 -0.42
C ILE A 83 13.93 -21.60 -1.87
N ASP A 84 13.13 -22.57 -2.30
CA ASP A 84 12.88 -22.88 -3.69
C ASP A 84 11.89 -21.83 -4.24
N TYR A 85 12.34 -20.57 -4.37
CA TYR A 85 11.54 -19.45 -4.93
C TYR A 85 11.58 -19.42 -6.47
N GLU A 86 11.98 -20.52 -7.11
CA GLU A 86 11.94 -20.61 -8.55
C GLU A 86 10.47 -20.74 -8.97
N ASN A 87 9.91 -19.59 -9.37
CA ASN A 87 8.70 -19.39 -10.17
C ASN A 87 7.40 -19.13 -9.39
N PHE A 88 7.29 -17.94 -8.78
CA PHE A 88 6.00 -17.25 -8.84
C PHE A 88 6.04 -16.22 -9.95
N SER A 89 4.88 -15.96 -10.55
CA SER A 89 4.74 -14.92 -11.55
C SER A 89 3.47 -14.11 -11.32
N TRP A 90 3.45 -12.91 -11.86
CA TRP A 90 2.31 -11.98 -11.78
C TRP A 90 2.18 -11.20 -13.08
N GLY A 91 1.12 -10.41 -13.20
CA GLY A 91 0.80 -9.58 -14.36
C GLY A 91 1.42 -8.18 -14.35
N LEU A 92 2.42 -7.90 -13.50
CA LEU A 92 3.15 -6.61 -13.56
C LEU A 92 4.37 -6.73 -14.48
N GLU A 93 4.28 -6.16 -15.67
CA GLU A 93 5.32 -6.23 -16.71
C GLU A 93 6.64 -5.55 -16.29
N ASP A 94 6.54 -4.42 -15.58
CA ASP A 94 7.70 -3.59 -15.23
C ASP A 94 8.27 -3.86 -13.84
N VAL A 95 7.83 -4.92 -13.14
CA VAL A 95 8.31 -5.23 -11.78
C VAL A 95 9.01 -6.59 -11.76
N TYR A 96 10.25 -6.60 -11.28
CA TYR A 96 11.10 -7.79 -11.19
C TYR A 96 11.58 -8.01 -9.75
N SER A 97 12.00 -9.24 -9.44
CA SER A 97 12.51 -9.62 -8.13
C SER A 97 14.04 -9.80 -8.13
N LYS A 98 14.68 -9.54 -6.98
CA LYS A 98 16.08 -9.84 -6.71
C LYS A 98 16.20 -10.54 -5.37
N LYS A 99 17.13 -11.48 -5.25
CA LYS A 99 17.40 -12.18 -3.99
C LYS A 99 18.02 -11.24 -2.96
N ALA A 100 17.52 -11.33 -1.73
CA ALA A 100 17.99 -10.62 -0.55
C ALA A 100 18.19 -11.60 0.62
N ASP A 101 18.73 -11.13 1.75
CA ASP A 101 19.11 -11.99 2.89
C ASP A 101 17.93 -12.77 3.50
N GLU A 102 16.75 -12.16 3.56
CA GLU A 102 15.53 -12.75 4.14
C GLU A 102 14.45 -13.11 3.11
N GLY A 103 14.78 -13.17 1.81
CA GLY A 103 13.80 -13.47 0.76
C GLY A 103 14.10 -12.76 -0.55
N LEU A 104 13.10 -12.07 -1.09
CA LEU A 104 13.21 -11.29 -2.33
C LEU A 104 12.83 -9.83 -2.09
N GLU A 105 13.55 -8.95 -2.77
CA GLU A 105 13.18 -7.54 -2.95
C GLU A 105 12.58 -7.34 -4.33
N LEU A 106 11.55 -6.51 -4.41
CA LEU A 106 10.80 -6.22 -5.62
C LEU A 106 11.20 -4.83 -6.12
N PHE A 107 11.46 -4.69 -7.41
CA PHE A 107 11.90 -3.44 -8.02
C PHE A 107 11.09 -3.15 -9.26
N GLN A 108 10.69 -1.89 -9.43
CA GLN A 108 10.19 -1.41 -10.72
C GLN A 108 11.37 -1.11 -11.65
N GLU A 109 11.20 -1.33 -12.95
CA GLU A 109 12.21 -1.03 -13.96
C GLU A 109 12.75 0.39 -13.80
N LYS A 110 14.08 0.54 -13.94
CA LYS A 110 14.80 1.82 -13.85
C LYS A 110 14.75 2.49 -12.47
N GLN A 111 14.12 1.87 -11.46
CA GLN A 111 14.21 2.31 -10.07
C GLN A 111 15.26 1.51 -9.31
N SER A 112 15.98 2.19 -8.41
CA SER A 112 17.01 1.59 -7.56
C SER A 112 16.53 1.26 -6.15
N VAL A 113 15.32 1.70 -5.79
CA VAL A 113 14.72 1.49 -4.47
C VAL A 113 13.68 0.39 -4.60
N PRO A 114 13.61 -0.57 -3.67
CA PRO A 114 12.59 -1.60 -3.71
C PRO A 114 11.20 -0.99 -3.51
N VAL A 115 10.25 -1.53 -4.26
CA VAL A 115 8.81 -1.22 -4.20
C VAL A 115 8.05 -2.20 -3.32
N GLY A 116 8.73 -3.22 -2.80
CA GLY A 116 8.13 -4.29 -2.01
C GLY A 116 9.11 -5.40 -1.68
N THR A 117 8.64 -6.40 -0.94
CA THR A 117 9.42 -7.59 -0.56
C THR A 117 8.55 -8.84 -0.59
N VAL A 118 9.19 -10.00 -0.75
CA VAL A 118 8.54 -11.31 -0.59
C VAL A 118 9.38 -12.16 0.35
N LYS A 119 8.76 -12.75 1.36
CA LYS A 119 9.41 -13.72 2.24
C LYS A 119 8.44 -14.74 2.80
N GLU A 120 8.97 -15.85 3.28
CA GLU A 120 8.20 -16.78 4.11
C GLU A 120 8.25 -16.34 5.56
N VAL A 121 7.12 -16.47 6.26
CA VAL A 121 7.04 -16.21 7.69
C VAL A 121 6.27 -17.33 8.39
N THR A 122 6.64 -17.63 9.64
CA THR A 122 5.85 -18.51 10.51
C THR A 122 4.60 -17.78 11.03
N GLU A 123 3.69 -18.51 11.66
CA GLU A 123 2.52 -17.91 12.31
C GLU A 123 2.92 -16.94 13.43
N GLU A 124 3.97 -17.26 14.19
CA GLU A 124 4.51 -16.38 15.25
C GLU A 124 5.11 -15.09 14.68
N GLU A 125 5.80 -15.18 13.55
CA GLU A 125 6.37 -14.02 12.85
C GLU A 125 5.25 -13.15 12.27
N MET A 126 4.24 -13.74 11.64
CA MET A 126 3.04 -13.03 11.17
C MET A 126 2.38 -12.27 12.32
N LYS A 127 2.09 -12.95 13.44
CA LYS A 127 1.52 -12.31 14.64
C LYS A 127 2.40 -11.19 15.18
N THR A 128 3.71 -11.37 15.13
CA THR A 128 4.67 -10.35 15.56
C THR A 128 4.63 -9.12 14.66
N ILE A 129 4.56 -9.32 13.34
CA ILE A 129 4.45 -8.23 12.35
C ILE A 129 3.15 -7.46 12.57
N THR A 130 2.02 -8.16 12.64
CA THR A 130 0.70 -7.52 12.75
C THR A 130 0.47 -6.84 14.10
N ALA A 131 1.09 -7.32 15.18
CA ALA A 131 0.96 -6.71 16.50
C ALA A 131 1.90 -5.51 16.74
N LYS A 132 3.07 -5.48 16.08
CA LYS A 132 4.08 -4.42 16.30
C LYS A 132 3.89 -3.22 15.37
N LEU A 133 3.43 -3.46 14.15
CA LEU A 133 3.23 -2.40 13.17
C LEU A 133 1.84 -1.79 13.32
N PRO A 134 1.68 -0.49 13.05
CA PRO A 134 0.39 0.18 13.12
C PRO A 134 -0.47 -0.22 11.92
N MET A 135 -1.11 -1.39 12.00
CA MET A 135 -2.05 -1.89 10.99
C MET A 135 -3.41 -1.22 11.16
N PHE A 136 -3.86 -0.45 10.17
CA PHE A 136 -5.11 0.33 10.24
C PHE A 136 -6.29 -0.32 9.53
N VAL A 137 -6.01 -1.23 8.60
CA VAL A 137 -7.01 -1.98 7.85
C VAL A 137 -6.64 -3.45 7.93
N GLU A 138 -7.65 -4.30 8.09
CA GLU A 138 -7.57 -5.74 7.95
C GLU A 138 -8.71 -6.15 7.01
N LYS A 139 -8.37 -6.88 5.95
CA LYS A 139 -9.36 -7.32 4.95
C LYS A 139 -8.99 -8.70 4.43
N GLU A 140 -9.97 -9.60 4.42
CA GLU A 140 -9.86 -10.86 3.72
C GLU A 140 -10.19 -10.66 2.24
N LEU A 141 -9.28 -11.11 1.37
CA LEU A 141 -9.41 -11.07 -0.07
C LEU A 141 -9.80 -12.47 -0.56
N GLU A 142 -10.99 -12.92 -0.16
CA GLU A 142 -11.47 -14.28 -0.41
C GLU A 142 -11.55 -14.64 -1.90
N HIS A 143 -11.72 -13.63 -2.76
CA HIS A 143 -11.90 -13.83 -4.19
C HIS A 143 -10.64 -13.62 -5.03
N PHE A 144 -9.48 -13.53 -4.39
CA PHE A 144 -8.20 -13.48 -5.09
C PHE A 144 -7.72 -14.91 -5.42
N PRO A 145 -6.74 -15.09 -6.33
CA PRO A 145 -6.22 -16.40 -6.74
C PRO A 145 -5.85 -17.33 -5.58
N TYR A 146 -5.44 -16.74 -4.46
CA TYR A 146 -5.20 -17.44 -3.22
C TYR A 146 -5.89 -16.69 -2.08
N PRO A 147 -6.49 -17.40 -1.10
CA PRO A 147 -7.00 -16.77 0.11
C PRO A 147 -5.91 -15.91 0.74
N THR A 148 -6.19 -14.63 0.90
CA THR A 148 -5.18 -13.65 1.32
C THR A 148 -5.74 -12.76 2.40
N THR A 149 -4.98 -12.60 3.49
CA THR A 149 -5.27 -11.57 4.50
C THR A 149 -4.41 -10.35 4.21
N MET A 150 -5.05 -9.20 4.02
CA MET A 150 -4.40 -7.94 3.71
C MET A 150 -4.45 -6.99 4.91
N TYR A 151 -3.33 -6.32 5.17
CA TYR A 151 -3.26 -5.18 6.08
C TYR A 151 -2.68 -3.93 5.38
N ILE A 152 -3.05 -2.75 5.89
CA ILE A 152 -2.47 -1.47 5.48
C ILE A 152 -1.77 -0.84 6.68
N GLU A 153 -0.46 -0.69 6.59
CA GLU A 153 0.38 0.08 7.50
C GLU A 153 0.51 1.51 7.01
N HIS A 154 0.42 2.49 7.91
CA HIS A 154 0.81 3.86 7.62
C HIS A 154 2.30 4.05 7.93
N VAL A 155 3.09 4.40 6.93
CA VAL A 155 4.55 4.49 7.04
C VAL A 155 4.98 5.96 6.97
N LYS A 156 5.90 6.37 7.83
CA LYS A 156 6.48 7.73 7.84
C LYS A 156 7.86 7.76 7.18
N MET A 157 7.97 7.23 5.97
CA MET A 157 9.19 7.30 5.17
C MET A 157 9.04 8.40 4.10
N MET A 158 10.15 8.97 3.61
CA MET A 158 10.11 10.08 2.66
C MET A 158 9.40 9.73 1.34
N ASP A 159 9.44 8.47 0.95
CA ASP A 159 9.01 7.95 -0.36
C ASP A 159 7.89 6.91 -0.26
N THR A 160 7.37 6.66 0.95
CA THR A 160 6.37 5.63 1.22
C THR A 160 5.38 6.16 2.27
N VAL A 161 4.13 6.29 1.85
CA VAL A 161 3.02 6.76 2.70
C VAL A 161 2.27 5.58 3.31
N GLN A 162 2.09 4.51 2.53
CA GLN A 162 1.41 3.30 2.98
C GLN A 162 2.20 2.08 2.54
N ARG A 163 2.18 1.05 3.38
CA ARG A 163 2.66 -0.28 3.02
C ARG A 163 1.52 -1.27 3.13
N TYR A 164 1.32 -2.01 2.05
CA TYR A 164 0.39 -3.12 2.00
C TYR A 164 1.12 -4.38 2.43
N HIS A 165 0.46 -5.16 3.27
CA HIS A 165 0.96 -6.45 3.76
C HIS A 165 -0.03 -7.52 3.33
N PHE A 166 0.42 -8.50 2.57
CA PHE A 166 -0.41 -9.63 2.13
C PHE A 166 0.16 -10.92 2.69
N PHE A 167 -0.67 -11.67 3.40
CA PHE A 167 -0.33 -12.98 3.96
C PHE A 167 -1.14 -14.05 3.25
N ILE A 168 -0.45 -14.97 2.57
CA ILE A 168 -1.05 -16.10 1.85
C ILE A 168 -0.66 -17.38 2.57
N PRO A 169 -1.61 -18.23 3.00
CA PRO A 169 -1.30 -19.50 3.63
C PRO A 169 -0.52 -20.43 2.69
N ASP A 170 0.56 -21.02 3.19
CA ASP A 170 1.32 -22.08 2.52
C ASP A 170 1.80 -23.16 3.51
N LYS A 171 1.03 -24.25 3.60
CA LYS A 171 1.26 -25.37 4.51
C LYS A 171 1.39 -24.89 5.97
N GLU A 172 2.58 -24.99 6.56
CA GLU A 172 2.88 -24.61 7.95
C GLU A 172 3.42 -23.17 8.06
N LYS A 173 3.51 -22.45 6.95
CA LYS A 173 4.03 -21.09 6.85
C LYS A 173 3.07 -20.19 6.08
N TRP A 174 3.48 -18.94 5.95
CA TRP A 174 2.81 -17.91 5.18
C TRP A 174 3.77 -17.30 4.18
N ILE A 175 3.32 -17.10 2.95
CA ILE A 175 4.03 -16.27 1.99
C ILE A 175 3.57 -14.84 2.23
N TYR A 176 4.54 -13.98 2.55
CA TYR A 176 4.32 -12.61 2.97
C TYR A 176 4.87 -11.66 1.91
N PHE A 177 3.96 -10.92 1.28
CA PHE A 177 4.28 -9.85 0.34
C PHE A 177 4.12 -8.49 1.02
N THR A 178 5.01 -7.57 0.68
CA THR A 178 4.82 -6.14 0.93
C THR A 178 4.87 -5.35 -0.36
N PHE A 179 4.09 -4.28 -0.42
CA PHE A 179 4.16 -3.28 -1.49
C PHE A 179 4.04 -1.87 -0.92
N ASP A 180 4.85 -0.95 -1.43
CA ASP A 180 4.98 0.43 -0.97
C ASP A 180 4.22 1.37 -1.91
N TYR A 181 3.26 2.12 -1.37
CA TYR A 181 2.59 3.23 -2.05
C TYR A 181 3.24 4.56 -1.62
N PRO A 182 3.54 5.50 -2.53
CA PRO A 182 3.16 5.55 -3.96
C PRO A 182 4.23 5.02 -4.93
N LYS A 183 5.15 4.15 -4.50
CA LYS A 183 6.15 3.57 -5.43
C LYS A 183 5.49 2.65 -6.46
N LEU A 184 4.42 1.96 -6.04
CA LEU A 184 3.42 1.35 -6.91
C LEU A 184 2.05 1.94 -6.59
N GLU A 185 1.27 2.17 -7.64
CA GLU A 185 -0.11 2.63 -7.50
C GLU A 185 -1.01 1.50 -6.95
N TYR A 186 -2.09 1.86 -6.25
CA TYR A 186 -2.99 0.86 -5.65
C TYR A 186 -3.51 -0.14 -6.69
N ALA A 187 -3.84 0.34 -7.89
CA ALA A 187 -4.33 -0.50 -8.99
C ALA A 187 -3.29 -1.55 -9.41
N GLU A 188 -2.00 -1.18 -9.43
CA GLU A 188 -0.90 -2.10 -9.75
C GLU A 188 -0.70 -3.14 -8.65
N ILE A 189 -0.73 -2.73 -7.38
CA ILE A 189 -0.62 -3.63 -6.23
C ILE A 189 -1.71 -4.71 -6.29
N PHE A 190 -2.98 -4.31 -6.45
CA PHE A 190 -4.08 -5.27 -6.54
C PHE A 190 -4.05 -6.10 -7.82
N HIS A 191 -3.57 -5.53 -8.94
CA HIS A 191 -3.38 -6.30 -10.16
C HIS A 191 -2.35 -7.42 -9.97
N ALA A 192 -1.19 -7.12 -9.36
CA ALA A 192 -0.17 -8.12 -9.02
C ALA A 192 -0.76 -9.26 -8.20
N MET A 193 -1.50 -8.93 -7.13
CA MET A 193 -2.10 -9.95 -6.27
C MET A 193 -3.19 -10.76 -6.97
N SER A 194 -3.96 -10.16 -7.87
CA SER A 194 -5.04 -10.84 -8.62
C SER A 194 -4.55 -11.74 -9.75
N THR A 195 -3.30 -11.57 -10.18
CA THR A 195 -2.67 -12.34 -11.26
C THR A 195 -1.54 -13.22 -10.73
N LEU A 196 -1.39 -13.30 -9.41
CA LEU A 196 -0.36 -14.07 -8.76
C LEU A 196 -0.55 -15.55 -9.07
N THR A 197 0.55 -16.20 -9.44
CA THR A 197 0.61 -17.64 -9.67
C THR A 197 1.85 -18.18 -8.98
N PHE A 198 1.72 -19.32 -8.31
CA PHE A 198 2.84 -20.07 -7.75
C PHE A 198 2.98 -21.39 -8.50
N ASP A 199 4.21 -21.74 -8.86
CA ASP A 199 4.50 -23.05 -9.42
C ASP A 199 4.05 -24.17 -8.47
N GLY A 200 3.37 -25.16 -9.05
CA GLY A 200 2.81 -26.28 -8.29
C GLY A 200 1.56 -25.97 -7.45
N LYS A 201 1.07 -24.73 -7.39
CA LYS A 201 -0.18 -24.36 -6.68
C LYS A 201 -1.19 -23.74 -7.63
N LYS A 202 -2.27 -24.47 -7.91
CA LYS A 202 -3.33 -23.99 -8.80
C LYS A 202 -4.02 -22.74 -8.22
N PRO A 203 -4.07 -21.61 -8.93
CA PRO A 203 -4.83 -20.44 -8.50
C PRO A 203 -6.33 -20.75 -8.56
N TYR A 204 -7.08 -20.21 -7.61
CA TYR A 204 -8.52 -20.15 -7.71
C TYR A 204 -8.91 -19.13 -8.80
N SER A 205 -9.80 -19.53 -9.71
CA SER A 205 -10.28 -18.67 -10.79
C SER A 205 -11.70 -18.28 -10.49
N HIS A 206 -11.95 -16.97 -10.46
CA HIS A 206 -13.29 -16.40 -10.42
C HIS A 206 -13.72 -15.95 -11.80
N ASP A 207 -14.97 -16.25 -12.16
CA ASP A 207 -15.55 -15.81 -13.43
C ASP A 207 -16.07 -14.36 -13.35
N GLU A 208 -16.05 -13.75 -12.16
CA GLU A 208 -16.55 -12.39 -11.93
C GLU A 208 -15.43 -11.37 -11.72
N GLN A 209 -15.66 -10.15 -12.23
CA GLN A 209 -14.81 -8.99 -11.99
C GLN A 209 -14.62 -8.76 -10.48
N LEU A 210 -13.37 -8.67 -10.05
CA LEU A 210 -13.01 -8.29 -8.70
C LEU A 210 -13.06 -6.77 -8.53
N TYR A 211 -13.48 -6.33 -7.34
CA TYR A 211 -13.50 -4.92 -6.96
C TYR A 211 -12.81 -4.71 -5.62
N VAL A 212 -12.01 -3.65 -5.53
CA VAL A 212 -11.20 -3.32 -4.35
C VAL A 212 -11.37 -1.86 -3.96
N ASN A 213 -11.00 -1.54 -2.73
CA ASN A 213 -10.87 -0.16 -2.28
C ASN A 213 -9.40 0.23 -2.37
N HIS A 214 -9.13 1.45 -2.80
CA HIS A 214 -7.79 2.01 -2.83
C HIS A 214 -7.50 2.76 -1.52
N GLY A 215 -6.40 2.44 -0.85
CA GLY A 215 -6.02 3.05 0.42
C GLY A 215 -7.11 2.91 1.49
N TYR A 216 -7.46 4.04 2.09
CA TYR A 216 -8.55 4.14 3.07
C TYR A 216 -9.89 4.59 2.46
N GLY A 217 -9.94 4.72 1.13
CA GLY A 217 -11.13 5.16 0.41
C GLY A 217 -12.26 4.14 0.47
N SER A 218 -13.49 4.61 0.24
CA SER A 218 -14.68 3.76 0.21
C SER A 218 -15.18 3.45 -1.20
N MET A 219 -14.64 4.15 -2.22
CA MET A 219 -14.94 3.87 -3.61
C MET A 219 -14.38 2.52 -4.03
N LEU A 220 -15.19 1.76 -4.79
CA LEU A 220 -14.79 0.49 -5.36
C LEU A 220 -14.15 0.72 -6.73
N PHE A 221 -13.03 0.07 -6.98
CA PHE A 221 -12.30 0.09 -8.25
C PHE A 221 -12.26 -1.32 -8.83
N PRO A 222 -12.54 -1.50 -10.13
CA PRO A 222 -12.25 -2.75 -10.82
C PRO A 222 -10.76 -3.13 -10.66
N VAL A 223 -10.47 -4.39 -10.36
CA VAL A 223 -9.09 -4.90 -10.43
C VAL A 223 -8.69 -5.09 -11.89
N GLY A 224 -7.42 -4.82 -12.22
CA GLY A 224 -6.91 -4.86 -13.60
C GLY A 224 -6.89 -3.50 -14.31
N LEU A 225 -7.19 -2.43 -13.59
CA LEU A 225 -6.96 -1.07 -14.06
C LEU A 225 -5.46 -0.78 -14.18
N LYS A 226 -5.06 -0.12 -15.27
CA LYS A 226 -3.70 0.37 -15.49
C LYS A 226 -3.68 1.88 -15.27
N PRO A 227 -2.90 2.40 -14.30
CA PRO A 227 -2.86 3.84 -14.05
C PRO A 227 -2.30 4.58 -15.27
N TYR A 228 -2.95 5.68 -15.67
CA TYR A 228 -2.47 6.57 -16.72
C TYR A 228 -2.09 7.94 -16.17
N SER A 229 -2.97 8.53 -15.36
CA SER A 229 -2.72 9.83 -14.72
C SER A 229 -3.49 9.90 -13.41
N ILE A 230 -2.75 10.00 -12.29
CA ILE A 230 -3.31 10.00 -10.94
C ILE A 230 -2.97 11.34 -10.26
N THR A 231 -3.99 12.06 -9.84
CA THR A 231 -3.89 13.28 -9.03
C THR A 231 -4.90 13.21 -7.89
N SER A 232 -4.79 14.12 -6.91
CA SER A 232 -5.67 14.12 -5.73
C SER A 232 -7.15 14.33 -6.01
N TYR A 233 -7.52 14.82 -7.20
CA TYR A 233 -8.90 15.11 -7.58
C TYR A 233 -9.31 14.44 -8.90
N LYS A 234 -8.37 13.81 -9.61
CA LYS A 234 -8.64 13.17 -10.89
C LYS A 234 -7.75 11.96 -11.10
N GLU A 235 -8.39 10.83 -11.33
CA GLU A 235 -7.70 9.58 -11.64
C GLU A 235 -8.18 9.06 -12.99
N ILE A 236 -7.24 8.72 -13.86
CA ILE A 236 -7.51 8.16 -15.18
C ILE A 236 -6.81 6.81 -15.25
N TYR A 237 -7.59 5.79 -15.57
CA TYR A 237 -7.12 4.43 -15.75
C TYR A 237 -7.49 3.89 -17.12
N TYR A 238 -6.61 3.08 -17.70
CA TYR A 238 -6.99 2.19 -18.79
C TYR A 238 -7.60 0.91 -18.23
N TRP A 239 -8.72 0.49 -18.80
CA TRP A 239 -9.40 -0.75 -18.46
C TRP A 239 -9.52 -1.62 -19.70
N ASP A 240 -8.55 -2.51 -19.91
CA ASP A 240 -8.46 -3.34 -21.11
C ASP A 240 -9.67 -4.28 -21.28
N GLU A 241 -10.19 -4.79 -20.16
CA GLU A 241 -11.40 -5.63 -20.11
C GLU A 241 -12.70 -4.80 -20.13
N GLY A 242 -12.57 -3.47 -20.13
CA GLY A 242 -13.68 -2.55 -20.14
C GLY A 242 -14.52 -2.69 -21.39
N SER A 243 -15.83 -2.79 -21.19
CA SER A 243 -16.84 -2.80 -22.23
C SER A 243 -18.09 -2.10 -21.72
N ASP A 244 -19.03 -1.78 -22.59
CA ASP A 244 -20.31 -1.22 -22.16
C ASP A 244 -21.01 -2.09 -21.10
N LYS A 245 -20.94 -3.42 -21.26
CA LYS A 245 -21.51 -4.39 -20.32
C LYS A 245 -20.76 -4.39 -18.99
N ALA A 246 -19.43 -4.41 -19.02
CA ALA A 246 -18.59 -4.39 -17.82
C ALA A 246 -18.79 -3.09 -17.03
N TYR A 247 -18.83 -1.94 -17.72
CA TYR A 247 -19.10 -0.65 -17.10
C TYR A 247 -20.50 -0.60 -16.47
N SER A 248 -21.54 -1.07 -17.17
CA SER A 248 -22.87 -1.17 -16.59
C SER A 248 -22.90 -2.04 -15.33
N LYS A 249 -22.26 -3.21 -15.34
CA LYS A 249 -22.14 -4.08 -14.15
C LYS A 249 -21.39 -3.37 -13.01
N TYR A 250 -20.32 -2.64 -13.32
CA TYR A 250 -19.56 -1.88 -12.32
C TYR A 250 -20.42 -0.81 -11.64
N ILE A 251 -21.20 -0.04 -12.42
CA ILE A 251 -22.13 0.95 -11.88
C ILE A 251 -23.21 0.30 -11.00
N GLU A 252 -23.74 -0.86 -11.40
CA GLU A 252 -24.67 -1.64 -10.58
C GLU A 252 -24.02 -2.14 -9.27
N THR A 253 -22.76 -2.55 -9.31
CA THR A 253 -21.99 -2.93 -8.12
C THR A 253 -21.85 -1.77 -7.14
N ILE A 254 -21.54 -0.55 -7.62
CA ILE A 254 -21.48 0.64 -6.77
C ILE A 254 -22.85 0.92 -6.14
N LEU A 255 -23.93 0.88 -6.92
CA LEU A 255 -25.30 1.14 -6.45
C LEU A 255 -25.79 0.09 -5.44
N SER A 256 -25.29 -1.15 -5.56
CA SER A 256 -25.60 -2.23 -4.63
C SER A 256 -24.79 -2.13 -3.33
N SER A 257 -23.72 -1.33 -3.32
CA SER A 257 -22.93 -1.05 -2.13
C SER A 257 -23.66 -0.04 -1.24
N ARG A 258 -23.60 -0.23 0.09
CA ARG A 258 -24.32 0.63 1.06
C ARG A 258 -23.68 2.01 1.29
N GLY A 259 -22.63 2.37 0.54
CA GLY A 259 -21.81 3.56 0.80
C GLY A 259 -22.08 4.74 -0.13
N TRP A 260 -22.83 4.54 -1.22
CA TRP A 260 -22.91 5.50 -2.33
C TRP A 260 -24.33 5.67 -2.85
N GLU A 261 -24.72 6.93 -3.06
CA GLU A 261 -25.99 7.31 -3.67
C GLU A 261 -25.75 8.03 -5.00
N ARG A 262 -26.46 7.61 -6.05
CA ARG A 262 -26.35 8.27 -7.36
C ARG A 262 -27.11 9.59 -7.38
N LYS A 263 -26.40 10.69 -7.59
CA LYS A 263 -26.95 12.05 -7.68
C LYS A 263 -27.26 12.47 -9.12
N ALA A 264 -26.43 12.05 -10.08
CA ALA A 264 -26.61 12.42 -11.48
C ALA A 264 -26.21 11.27 -12.43
N PHE A 265 -26.81 11.30 -13.62
CA PHE A 265 -26.51 10.39 -14.72
C PHE A 265 -26.63 11.13 -16.06
N GLY A 266 -25.63 10.96 -16.92
CA GLY A 266 -25.62 11.46 -18.28
C GLY A 266 -24.79 10.57 -19.19
N GLY A 267 -25.46 9.74 -20.00
CA GLY A 267 -24.79 8.88 -20.99
C GLY A 267 -23.88 7.83 -20.35
N LYS A 268 -22.56 8.03 -20.43
CA LYS A 268 -21.53 7.17 -19.82
C LYS A 268 -20.84 7.84 -18.61
N SER A 269 -21.53 8.78 -17.98
CA SER A 269 -21.06 9.48 -16.79
C SER A 269 -22.08 9.35 -15.66
N HIS A 270 -21.59 8.99 -14.48
CA HIS A 270 -22.39 8.80 -13.28
C HIS A 270 -21.74 9.55 -12.12
N THR A 271 -22.51 10.38 -11.42
CA THR A 271 -22.04 11.07 -10.21
C THR A 271 -22.67 10.44 -8.99
N PHE A 272 -21.82 10.05 -8.05
CA PHE A 272 -22.18 9.46 -6.77
C PHE A 272 -21.78 10.41 -5.64
N VAL A 273 -22.54 10.36 -4.55
CA VAL A 273 -22.21 11.02 -3.29
C VAL A 273 -22.15 9.95 -2.22
N SER A 274 -21.14 10.03 -1.36
CA SER A 274 -21.05 9.16 -0.20
C SER A 274 -22.23 9.41 0.74
N VAL A 275 -22.67 8.39 1.47
CA VAL A 275 -23.83 8.50 2.39
C VAL A 275 -23.64 9.59 3.46
N ASP A 276 -22.40 9.86 3.85
CA ASP A 276 -22.05 10.93 4.80
C ASP A 276 -21.94 12.33 4.16
N GLY A 277 -22.07 12.42 2.83
CA GLY A 277 -22.00 13.67 2.06
C GLY A 277 -20.61 14.28 1.95
N ASN A 278 -19.56 13.59 2.41
CA ASN A 278 -18.19 14.14 2.45
C ASN A 278 -17.40 13.94 1.16
N GLU A 279 -17.84 13.03 0.29
CA GLU A 279 -17.15 12.69 -0.94
C GLU A 279 -18.16 12.62 -2.10
N VAL A 280 -17.82 13.29 -3.20
CA VAL A 280 -18.55 13.25 -4.45
C VAL A 280 -17.61 12.70 -5.51
N VAL A 281 -18.05 11.68 -6.25
CA VAL A 281 -17.24 11.08 -7.30
C VAL A 281 -18.02 11.02 -8.59
N SER A 282 -17.48 11.62 -9.65
CA SER A 282 -17.98 11.45 -11.00
C SER A 282 -17.14 10.42 -11.74
N ILE A 283 -17.79 9.35 -12.18
CA ILE A 283 -17.17 8.24 -12.91
C ILE A 283 -17.63 8.31 -14.35
N THR A 284 -16.68 8.48 -15.26
CA THR A 284 -16.95 8.57 -16.70
C THR A 284 -16.23 7.45 -17.44
N TRP A 285 -16.97 6.75 -18.30
CA TRP A 285 -16.42 5.74 -19.20
C TRP A 285 -16.28 6.31 -20.62
N ASN A 286 -15.05 6.27 -21.13
CA ASN A 286 -14.71 6.73 -22.48
C ASN A 286 -14.02 5.61 -23.28
N GLY A 287 -14.75 4.51 -23.52
CA GLY A 287 -14.36 3.43 -24.43
C GLY A 287 -13.27 2.49 -23.92
N LYS A 288 -12.13 3.01 -23.46
CA LYS A 288 -11.07 2.26 -22.76
C LYS A 288 -10.60 2.95 -21.48
N GLU A 289 -11.03 4.18 -21.26
CA GLU A 289 -10.61 4.99 -20.13
C GLU A 289 -11.73 5.06 -19.10
N LEU A 290 -11.40 4.75 -17.86
CA LEU A 290 -12.24 4.97 -16.70
C LEU A 290 -11.70 6.17 -15.95
N ILE A 291 -12.48 7.25 -15.94
CA ILE A 291 -12.09 8.54 -15.39
C ILE A 291 -12.88 8.77 -14.11
N TYR A 292 -12.18 9.07 -13.03
CA TYR A 292 -12.75 9.44 -11.75
C TYR A 292 -12.40 10.89 -11.46
N GLU A 293 -13.39 11.69 -11.09
CA GLU A 293 -13.22 13.06 -10.62
C GLU A 293 -13.81 13.16 -9.22
N PHE A 294 -12.95 13.53 -8.26
CA PHE A 294 -13.27 13.56 -6.83
C PHE A 294 -13.45 15.01 -6.38
N ASP A 295 -14.52 15.25 -5.61
CA ASP A 295 -14.81 16.50 -4.94
C ASP A 295 -15.15 16.22 -3.48
N TYR A 296 -14.71 17.11 -2.59
CA TYR A 296 -14.78 16.93 -1.15
C TYR A 296 -15.35 18.20 -0.52
N PRO A 297 -16.67 18.38 -0.58
CA PRO A 297 -17.32 19.66 -0.29
C PRO A 297 -17.15 20.16 1.15
N ASN A 298 -16.79 19.25 2.07
CA ASN A 298 -16.64 19.55 3.50
C ASN A 298 -15.17 19.55 3.97
N SER A 299 -14.19 19.50 3.07
CA SER A 299 -12.79 19.67 3.47
C SER A 299 -12.51 21.17 3.69
N GLU A 300 -12.19 21.57 4.92
CA GLU A 300 -11.71 22.92 5.22
C GLU A 300 -10.47 23.23 4.36
N GLU A 301 -10.47 24.38 3.67
CA GLU A 301 -9.30 24.96 2.97
C GLU A 301 -8.23 25.45 3.96
#